data_AF-Q95YE0-F1
#
_entry.id   AF-Q95YE0-F1
#
_cell.length_a   1.000
_cell.length_b   1.000
_cell.length_c   1.000
_cell.angle_alpha   90.00
_cell.angle_beta   90.00
_cell.angle_gamma   90.00
#
_symmetry.space_group_name_H-M   'P 1'
#
loop_
_entity.id
_entity.type
_entity.pdbx_description
1 polymer ?
#
loop_
_entity_poly.entity_id
_entity_poly.type
_entity_poly.pdbx_seq_one_letter_code
_entity_poly.pdbx_strand_id
1 'polypeptide(L)'
;MRSIRKWSGSRHNRQSLQSEATTCIISECEYDEEQRGDRIFNPNHEKYLCCCGHAHSLTGMKIVAGMLCVTVVFELWHLIVSILASELVERADVTGAAIRFFAGVFIAGTVLWAIFAQRAEFLVPYLLLQGAGLAIGLIFFVSFMYIGLFGDKKVGTTVLGSYGIPVNPRDETAYFNYAAWLMAGSFAIVIVLQIWMMMIVVACWRFFRDKRNNEKIYKEVVTVKKIQLLTRMRISLSAEALGSESSHTKNWVKNRSFSASLDV
;
A
#
# COMPACT_ATOMS: atom_id res chain seq x y z
N MET A 1 -13.41 77.16 -17.67
CA MET A 1 -14.70 76.49 -17.47
C MET A 1 -14.48 74.98 -17.37
N ARG A 2 -14.50 74.38 -16.18
CA ARG A 2 -14.33 72.92 -15.99
C ARG A 2 -15.71 72.25 -15.91
N SER A 3 -16.03 71.45 -16.92
CA SER A 3 -17.25 70.64 -17.01
C SER A 3 -17.14 69.43 -16.08
N ILE A 4 -17.98 69.38 -15.05
CA ILE A 4 -18.12 68.25 -14.13
C ILE A 4 -19.07 67.24 -14.79
N ARG A 5 -18.53 66.14 -15.33
CA ARG A 5 -19.34 65.01 -15.80
C ARG A 5 -19.94 64.27 -14.60
N LYS A 6 -21.25 64.44 -14.40
CA LYS A 6 -22.09 63.60 -13.54
C LYS A 6 -22.04 62.16 -14.05
N TRP A 7 -21.36 61.27 -13.32
CA TRP A 7 -21.39 59.84 -13.59
C TRP A 7 -22.68 59.26 -13.00
N SER A 8 -23.70 59.09 -13.85
CA SER A 8 -24.96 58.45 -13.48
C SER A 8 -24.73 56.94 -13.35
N GLY A 9 -24.53 56.48 -12.12
CA GLY A 9 -24.31 55.08 -11.79
C GLY A 9 -25.54 54.22 -12.11
N SER A 10 -25.49 53.51 -13.23
CA SER A 10 -26.46 52.46 -13.57
C SER A 10 -26.24 51.25 -12.66
N ARG A 11 -27.15 51.06 -11.70
CA ARG A 11 -27.14 49.97 -10.69
C ARG A 11 -27.68 48.63 -11.22
N HIS A 12 -27.92 48.48 -12.52
CA HIS A 12 -28.71 47.35 -13.04
C HIS A 12 -27.95 46.11 -13.53
N ASN A 13 -26.63 45.98 -13.30
CA ASN A 13 -25.88 44.85 -13.88
C ASN A 13 -25.15 43.94 -12.86
N ARG A 14 -25.54 43.93 -11.57
CA ARG A 14 -24.89 43.03 -10.58
C ARG A 14 -25.51 41.63 -10.46
N GLN A 15 -26.77 41.45 -10.86
CA GLN A 15 -27.43 40.14 -10.71
C GLN A 15 -27.07 39.15 -11.83
N SER A 16 -26.79 39.61 -13.05
CA SER A 16 -26.36 38.75 -14.17
C SER A 16 -25.01 38.09 -13.90
N LEU A 17 -24.03 38.87 -13.41
CA LEU A 17 -22.69 38.38 -13.08
C LEU A 17 -22.67 37.31 -11.98
N GLN A 18 -23.60 37.37 -11.02
CA GLN A 18 -23.67 36.37 -9.97
C GLN A 18 -24.25 35.03 -10.47
N SER A 19 -25.17 35.07 -11.45
CA SER A 19 -25.70 33.86 -12.07
C SER A 19 -24.64 33.16 -12.92
N GLU A 20 -23.87 33.91 -13.73
CA GLU A 20 -22.84 33.33 -14.61
C GLU A 20 -21.66 32.71 -13.83
N ALA A 21 -21.24 33.33 -12.72
CA ALA A 21 -20.19 32.76 -11.89
C ALA A 21 -20.60 31.44 -11.22
N THR A 22 -21.90 31.23 -10.98
CA THR A 22 -22.39 29.99 -10.34
C THR A 22 -22.50 28.84 -11.34
N THR A 23 -22.83 29.10 -12.60
CA THR A 23 -22.90 28.08 -13.65
C THR A 23 -21.53 27.55 -14.08
N CYS A 24 -20.50 28.39 -14.13
CA CYS A 24 -19.15 27.91 -14.44
C CYS A 24 -18.61 26.91 -13.40
N ILE A 25 -18.90 27.14 -12.11
CA ILE A 25 -18.45 26.25 -11.02
C ILE A 25 -19.19 24.89 -11.07
N ILE A 26 -20.45 24.88 -11.52
CA ILE A 26 -21.22 23.63 -11.64
C ILE A 26 -20.71 22.80 -12.83
N SER A 27 -20.41 23.44 -13.97
CA SER A 27 -20.00 22.72 -15.18
C SER A 27 -18.61 22.09 -15.08
N GLU A 28 -17.66 22.70 -14.36
CA GLU A 28 -16.34 22.09 -14.13
C GLU A 28 -16.41 20.87 -13.19
N CYS A 29 -17.44 20.77 -12.35
CA CYS A 29 -17.64 19.61 -11.48
C CYS A 29 -18.16 18.37 -12.22
N GLU A 30 -18.85 18.53 -13.34
CA GLU A 30 -19.53 17.40 -14.01
C GLU A 30 -18.58 16.59 -14.92
N TYR A 31 -17.60 17.25 -15.55
CA TYR A 31 -16.60 16.57 -16.40
C TYR A 31 -15.61 15.70 -15.60
N ASP A 32 -15.46 15.94 -14.31
CA ASP A 32 -14.54 15.19 -13.45
C ASP A 32 -15.13 13.88 -12.91
N GLU A 33 -16.46 13.68 -12.98
CA GLU A 33 -17.09 12.45 -12.46
C GLU A 33 -16.86 11.23 -13.36
N GLU A 34 -16.85 11.39 -14.69
CA GLU A 34 -16.76 10.26 -15.63
C GLU A 34 -15.35 9.62 -15.61
N GLN A 35 -14.29 10.43 -15.50
CA GLN A 35 -12.91 9.96 -15.28
C GLN A 35 -12.64 9.54 -13.81
N ARG A 36 -13.54 9.90 -12.89
CA ARG A 36 -13.49 9.47 -11.49
C ARG A 36 -14.22 8.14 -11.28
N GLY A 37 -15.14 7.75 -12.16
CA GLY A 37 -15.81 6.43 -12.15
C GLY A 37 -14.82 5.26 -12.10
N ASP A 38 -13.80 5.27 -12.95
CA ASP A 38 -12.69 4.29 -12.95
C ASP A 38 -11.77 4.41 -11.72
N ARG A 39 -11.85 5.52 -10.97
CA ARG A 39 -11.10 5.74 -9.73
C ARG A 39 -11.87 5.36 -8.47
N ILE A 40 -13.16 5.01 -8.56
CA ILE A 40 -13.91 4.54 -7.40
C ILE A 40 -13.33 3.19 -6.99
N PHE A 41 -12.83 3.11 -5.76
CA PHE A 41 -12.30 1.88 -5.19
C PHE A 41 -13.35 0.76 -5.21
N ASN A 42 -13.22 -0.16 -6.16
CA ASN A 42 -14.00 -1.38 -6.16
C ASN A 42 -13.19 -2.52 -5.52
N PRO A 43 -13.50 -2.97 -4.28
CA PRO A 43 -12.75 -4.04 -3.61
C PRO A 43 -12.81 -5.40 -4.35
N ASN A 44 -13.78 -5.56 -5.26
CA ASN A 44 -13.99 -6.76 -6.07
C ASN A 44 -13.37 -6.66 -7.47
N HIS A 45 -12.56 -5.63 -7.74
CA HIS A 45 -11.87 -5.50 -9.02
C HIS A 45 -10.90 -6.68 -9.23
N GLU A 46 -10.90 -7.23 -10.45
CA GLU A 46 -10.05 -8.36 -10.86
C GLU A 46 -8.55 -8.19 -10.56
N LYS A 47 -8.04 -6.95 -10.52
CA LYS A 47 -6.63 -6.65 -10.20
C LYS A 47 -6.22 -7.03 -8.77
N TYR A 48 -7.18 -7.28 -7.89
CA TYR A 48 -6.95 -7.72 -6.51
C TYR A 48 -7.16 -9.23 -6.31
N LEU A 49 -7.46 -9.96 -7.38
CA LEU A 49 -7.51 -11.42 -7.35
C LEU A 49 -6.09 -11.98 -7.42
N CYS A 50 -5.85 -13.06 -6.67
CA CYS A 50 -4.62 -13.84 -6.68
C CYS A 50 -4.94 -15.31 -7.00
N CYS A 51 -3.91 -16.16 -7.07
CA CYS A 51 -4.07 -17.59 -7.36
C CYS A 51 -4.84 -17.85 -8.66
N CYS A 52 -4.35 -17.30 -9.78
CA CYS A 52 -4.97 -17.44 -11.11
C CYS A 52 -6.39 -16.83 -11.19
N GLY A 53 -6.70 -15.83 -10.37
CA GLY A 53 -8.01 -15.17 -10.39
C GLY A 53 -9.06 -15.81 -9.47
N HIS A 54 -8.73 -16.88 -8.74
CA HIS A 54 -9.73 -17.61 -7.94
C HIS A 54 -9.97 -17.05 -6.54
N ALA A 55 -8.97 -16.40 -5.94
CA ALA A 55 -9.05 -15.96 -4.55
C ALA A 55 -8.86 -14.45 -4.45
N HIS A 56 -9.59 -13.81 -3.53
CA HIS A 56 -9.30 -12.43 -3.15
C HIS A 56 -7.92 -12.36 -2.49
N SER A 57 -7.15 -11.30 -2.77
CA SER A 57 -5.80 -11.10 -2.22
C SER A 57 -5.73 -11.24 -0.69
N LEU A 58 -6.80 -10.86 0.04
CA LEU A 58 -6.86 -11.03 1.49
C LEU A 58 -6.90 -12.51 1.90
N THR A 59 -7.63 -13.35 1.16
CA THR A 59 -7.67 -14.80 1.40
C THR A 59 -6.32 -15.42 1.08
N GLY A 60 -5.70 -15.05 -0.04
CA GLY A 60 -4.33 -15.47 -0.37
C GLY A 60 -3.33 -15.12 0.72
N MET A 61 -3.41 -13.90 1.25
CA MET A 61 -2.53 -13.45 2.33
C MET A 61 -2.75 -14.23 3.65
N LYS A 62 -3.99 -14.64 3.96
CA LYS A 62 -4.26 -15.52 5.11
C LYS A 62 -3.63 -16.90 4.93
N ILE A 63 -3.64 -17.45 3.72
CA ILE A 63 -2.95 -18.72 3.41
C ILE A 63 -1.45 -18.56 3.59
N VAL A 64 -0.86 -17.47 3.08
CA VAL A 64 0.57 -17.12 3.28
C VAL A 64 0.91 -17.04 4.76
N ALA A 65 0.11 -16.31 5.55
CA ALA A 65 0.32 -16.17 6.99
C ALA A 65 0.19 -17.52 7.72
N GLY A 66 -0.79 -18.34 7.35
CA GLY A 66 -0.94 -19.70 7.88
C GLY A 66 0.30 -20.56 7.60
N MET A 67 0.81 -20.54 6.37
CA MET A 67 2.04 -21.25 6.02
C MET A 67 3.25 -20.73 6.80
N LEU A 68 3.38 -19.41 6.99
CA LEU A 68 4.43 -18.83 7.83
C LEU A 68 4.34 -19.29 9.29
N CYS A 69 3.14 -19.32 9.87
CA CYS A 69 2.94 -19.84 11.22
C CYS A 69 3.36 -21.32 11.33
N VAL A 70 3.01 -22.14 10.34
CA VAL A 70 3.43 -23.55 10.28
C VAL A 70 4.96 -23.66 10.17
N THR A 71 5.62 -22.83 9.36
CA THR A 71 7.09 -22.83 9.28
C THR A 71 7.74 -22.43 10.61
N VAL A 72 7.17 -21.48 11.35
CA VAL A 72 7.68 -21.11 12.69
C VAL A 72 7.54 -22.27 13.68
N VAL A 73 6.46 -23.05 13.60
CA VAL A 73 6.30 -24.27 14.43
C VAL A 73 7.35 -25.32 14.07
N PHE A 74 7.66 -25.51 12.79
CA PHE A 74 8.73 -26.41 12.37
C PHE A 74 10.12 -25.92 12.81
N GLU A 75 10.40 -24.62 12.75
CA GLU A 75 11.64 -24.04 13.27
C GLU A 75 11.75 -24.17 14.78
N LEU A 76 10.64 -24.01 15.52
CA LEU A 76 10.59 -24.27 16.95
C LEU A 76 10.90 -25.74 17.25
N TRP A 77 10.30 -26.66 16.50
CA TRP A 77 10.57 -28.08 16.62
C TRP A 77 12.05 -28.38 16.35
N HIS A 78 12.61 -27.83 15.27
CA HIS A 78 14.03 -27.97 14.93
C HIS A 78 14.93 -27.42 16.05
N LEU A 79 14.61 -26.25 16.60
CA LEU A 79 15.32 -25.67 17.74
C LEU A 79 15.29 -26.59 18.97
N ILE A 80 14.13 -27.17 19.30
CA ILE A 80 14.01 -28.13 20.41
C ILE A 80 14.91 -29.35 20.16
N VAL A 81 14.88 -29.92 18.95
CA VAL A 81 15.75 -31.05 18.58
C VAL A 81 17.23 -30.67 18.67
N SER A 82 17.62 -29.48 18.20
CA SER A 82 19.00 -28.98 18.30
C SER A 82 19.44 -28.78 19.75
N ILE A 83 18.55 -28.30 20.64
CA ILE A 83 18.85 -28.15 22.07
C ILE A 83 19.01 -29.52 22.73
N LEU A 84 18.12 -30.48 22.44
CA LEU A 84 18.23 -31.84 22.97
C LEU A 84 19.48 -32.57 22.46
N ALA A 85 19.90 -32.29 21.22
CA ALA A 85 21.13 -32.83 20.64
C ALA A 85 22.40 -32.07 21.06
N SER A 86 22.29 -30.96 21.80
CA SER A 86 23.43 -30.09 22.13
C SER A 86 24.49 -30.74 23.02
N GLU A 87 24.18 -31.86 23.67
CA GLU A 87 25.20 -32.68 24.36
C GLU A 87 26.17 -33.35 23.38
N LEU A 88 25.74 -33.57 22.13
CA LEU A 88 26.50 -34.24 21.06
C LEU A 88 27.01 -33.28 19.99
N VAL A 89 26.34 -32.14 19.80
CA VAL A 89 26.54 -31.21 18.67
C VAL A 89 27.18 -29.91 19.14
N GLU A 90 28.00 -29.29 18.29
CA GLU A 90 28.67 -28.02 18.60
C GLU A 90 27.67 -26.89 18.94
N ARG A 91 28.04 -26.02 19.90
CA ARG A 91 27.23 -24.86 20.31
C ARG A 91 26.86 -23.90 19.16
N ALA A 92 27.60 -23.94 18.06
CA ALA A 92 27.35 -23.12 16.87
C ALA A 92 26.00 -23.45 16.20
N ASP A 93 25.62 -24.73 16.14
CA ASP A 93 24.40 -25.16 15.45
C ASP A 93 23.14 -24.72 16.20
N VAL A 94 23.16 -24.81 17.54
CA VAL A 94 22.06 -24.34 18.39
C VAL A 94 21.84 -22.84 18.24
N THR A 95 22.93 -22.07 18.18
CA THR A 95 22.88 -20.61 18.00
C THR A 95 22.28 -20.26 16.63
N GLY A 96 22.69 -20.96 15.58
CA GLY A 96 22.13 -20.79 14.24
C GLY A 96 20.63 -21.10 14.17
N ALA A 97 20.20 -22.20 14.79
CA ALA A 97 18.78 -22.56 14.88
C ALA A 97 17.97 -21.50 15.65
N ALA A 98 18.51 -20.98 16.76
CA ALA A 98 17.84 -19.95 17.54
C ALA A 98 17.65 -18.65 16.75
N ILE A 99 18.68 -18.20 16.02
CA ILE A 99 18.60 -17.00 15.17
C ILE A 99 17.53 -17.18 14.08
N ARG A 100 17.50 -18.34 13.42
CA ARG A 100 16.49 -18.66 12.39
C ARG A 100 15.08 -18.65 12.97
N PHE A 101 14.90 -19.24 14.14
CA PHE A 101 13.61 -19.21 14.85
C PHE A 101 13.15 -17.78 15.15
N PHE A 102 14.01 -16.95 15.75
CA PHE A 102 13.65 -15.56 16.06
C PHE A 102 13.38 -14.73 14.80
N ALA A 103 14.16 -14.91 13.74
CA ALA A 103 13.89 -14.28 12.46
C ALA A 103 12.52 -14.73 11.91
N GLY A 104 12.21 -16.02 11.96
CA GLY A 104 10.91 -16.57 11.55
C GLY A 104 9.74 -15.99 12.34
N VAL A 105 9.84 -15.93 13.67
CA VAL A 105 8.84 -15.33 14.55
C VAL A 105 8.64 -13.85 14.23
N PHE A 106 9.73 -13.10 14.03
CA PHE A 106 9.67 -11.68 13.68
C PHE A 106 8.94 -11.48 12.34
N ILE A 107 9.31 -12.25 11.31
CA ILE A 107 8.69 -12.16 9.99
C ILE A 107 7.21 -12.54 10.04
N ALA A 108 6.87 -13.67 10.68
CA ALA A 108 5.48 -14.11 10.82
C ALA A 108 4.66 -13.09 11.62
N GLY A 109 5.23 -12.54 12.69
CA GLY A 109 4.62 -11.49 13.52
C GLY A 109 4.33 -10.22 12.73
N THR A 110 5.30 -9.73 11.94
CA THR A 110 5.10 -8.54 11.09
C THR A 110 4.02 -8.76 10.03
N VAL A 111 3.96 -9.95 9.42
CA VAL A 111 2.93 -10.32 8.45
C VAL A 111 1.54 -10.40 9.10
N LEU A 112 1.41 -11.08 10.23
CA LEU A 112 0.14 -11.15 10.98
C LEU A 112 -0.31 -9.76 11.41
N TRP A 113 0.61 -8.96 11.95
CA TRP A 113 0.33 -7.58 12.33
C TRP A 113 -0.10 -6.73 11.12
N ALA A 114 0.51 -6.91 9.95
CA ALA A 114 0.12 -6.23 8.72
C ALA A 114 -1.32 -6.55 8.30
N ILE A 115 -1.74 -7.82 8.44
CA ILE A 115 -3.10 -8.27 8.15
C ILE A 115 -4.09 -7.66 9.14
N PHE A 116 -3.79 -7.69 10.45
CA PHE A 116 -4.65 -7.13 11.49
C PHE A 116 -4.77 -5.61 11.37
N ALA A 117 -3.66 -4.91 11.14
CA ALA A 117 -3.63 -3.47 10.99
C ALA A 117 -4.15 -2.99 9.61
N GLN A 118 -4.28 -3.89 8.63
CA GLN A 118 -4.60 -3.59 7.23
C GLN A 118 -3.67 -2.51 6.64
N ARG A 119 -2.39 -2.53 7.03
CA ARG A 119 -1.39 -1.54 6.60
C ARG A 119 -0.33 -2.17 5.71
N ALA A 120 -0.27 -1.66 4.47
CA ALA A 120 0.69 -2.11 3.45
C ALA A 120 2.17 -1.96 3.87
N GLU A 121 2.47 -0.98 4.73
CA GLU A 121 3.84 -0.66 5.16
C GLU A 121 4.52 -1.82 5.89
N PHE A 122 3.77 -2.63 6.65
CA PHE A 122 4.32 -3.76 7.40
C PHE A 122 4.59 -5.00 6.55
N LEU A 123 4.14 -5.05 5.29
CA LEU A 123 4.49 -6.12 4.35
C LEU A 123 5.83 -5.87 3.65
N VAL A 124 6.37 -4.65 3.71
CA VAL A 124 7.62 -4.29 3.03
C VAL A 124 8.82 -5.11 3.52
N PRO A 125 9.05 -5.34 4.83
CA PRO A 125 10.15 -6.19 5.29
C PRO A 125 10.05 -7.62 4.75
N TYR A 126 8.85 -8.20 4.71
CA TYR A 126 8.63 -9.52 4.14
C TYR A 126 8.96 -9.56 2.63
N LEU A 127 8.51 -8.55 1.87
CA LEU A 127 8.78 -8.45 0.43
C LEU A 127 10.28 -8.28 0.15
N LEU A 128 10.98 -7.46 0.94
CA LEU A 128 12.43 -7.28 0.81
C LEU A 128 13.18 -8.58 1.11
N LEU A 129 12.78 -9.29 2.16
CA LEU A 129 13.41 -10.55 2.52
C LEU A 129 13.15 -11.65 1.49
N GLN A 130 11.92 -11.79 1.00
CA GLN A 130 11.59 -12.71 -0.09
C GLN A 130 12.35 -12.35 -1.37
N GLY A 131 12.47 -11.06 -1.69
CA GLY A 131 13.26 -10.61 -2.84
C GLY A 131 14.75 -10.96 -2.72
N ALA A 132 15.33 -10.76 -1.54
CA ALA A 132 16.72 -11.15 -1.25
C ALA A 132 16.91 -12.68 -1.31
N GLY A 133 15.97 -13.44 -0.73
CA GLY A 133 15.96 -14.90 -0.79
C GLY A 133 15.86 -15.44 -2.21
N LEU A 134 15.02 -14.81 -3.05
CA LEU A 134 14.87 -15.17 -4.46
C LEU A 134 16.16 -14.90 -5.24
N ALA A 135 16.81 -13.76 -5.00
CA ALA A 135 18.08 -13.42 -5.64
C ALA A 135 19.19 -14.42 -5.27
N ILE A 136 19.34 -14.74 -3.99
CA ILE A 136 20.31 -15.74 -3.51
C ILE A 136 19.97 -17.14 -4.07
N GLY A 137 18.70 -17.52 -4.06
CA GLY A 137 18.22 -18.78 -4.64
C GLY A 137 18.53 -18.91 -6.13
N LEU A 138 18.35 -17.84 -6.91
CA LEU A 138 18.71 -17.80 -8.32
C LEU A 138 20.22 -17.97 -8.54
N ILE A 139 21.06 -17.34 -7.71
CA ILE A 139 22.52 -17.51 -7.78
C ILE A 139 22.89 -18.98 -7.54
N PHE A 140 22.32 -19.61 -6.51
CA PHE A 140 22.56 -21.03 -6.24
C PHE A 140 22.04 -21.92 -7.36
N PHE A 141 20.84 -21.65 -7.88
CA PHE A 141 20.27 -22.41 -9.00
C PHE A 141 21.18 -22.38 -10.23
N VAL A 142 21.64 -21.19 -10.65
CA VAL A 142 22.58 -21.05 -11.77
C VAL A 142 23.90 -21.75 -11.48
N SER A 143 24.40 -21.67 -10.25
CA SER A 143 25.64 -22.34 -9.84
C SER A 143 25.52 -23.87 -9.94
N PHE A 144 24.43 -24.45 -9.44
CA PHE A 144 24.20 -25.90 -9.53
C PHE A 144 23.92 -26.36 -10.96
N MET A 145 23.21 -25.56 -11.76
CA MET A 145 23.04 -25.80 -13.20
C MET A 145 24.40 -25.81 -13.91
N TYR A 146 25.27 -24.84 -13.61
CA TYR A 146 26.62 -24.77 -14.17
C TYR A 146 27.46 -26.00 -13.77
N ILE A 147 27.42 -26.37 -12.49
CA ILE A 147 28.10 -27.58 -11.99
C ILE A 147 27.53 -28.86 -12.63
N GLY A 148 26.21 -28.94 -12.85
CA GLY A 148 25.59 -30.10 -13.52
C GLY A 148 25.91 -30.20 -15.01
N LEU A 149 26.06 -29.07 -15.71
CA LEU A 149 26.32 -29.03 -17.14
C LEU A 149 27.81 -29.14 -17.50
N PHE A 150 28.67 -28.42 -16.78
CA PHE A 150 30.09 -28.29 -17.09
C PHE A 150 31.01 -28.90 -16.04
N GLY A 151 30.45 -29.47 -14.96
CA GLY A 151 31.18 -29.84 -13.75
C GLY A 151 32.42 -30.67 -14.02
N ASP A 152 33.57 -29.99 -13.96
CA ASP A 152 34.84 -30.63 -13.76
C ASP A 152 34.76 -31.40 -12.43
N LYS A 153 35.03 -32.71 -12.50
CA LYS A 153 34.84 -33.66 -11.37
C LYS A 153 35.42 -33.16 -10.05
N LYS A 154 36.53 -32.41 -10.12
CA LYS A 154 37.25 -31.84 -8.97
C LYS A 154 36.47 -30.75 -8.22
N VAL A 155 35.76 -29.89 -8.94
CA VAL A 155 34.99 -28.79 -8.30
C VAL A 155 33.80 -29.38 -7.56
N GLY A 156 33.13 -30.34 -8.20
CA GLY A 156 31.98 -31.03 -7.63
C GLY A 156 32.29 -31.75 -6.32
N THR A 157 33.34 -32.56 -6.29
CA THR A 157 33.76 -33.28 -5.09
C THR A 157 34.22 -32.34 -3.98
N THR A 158 34.85 -31.21 -4.31
CA THR A 158 35.24 -30.18 -3.32
C THR A 158 34.01 -29.56 -2.65
N VAL A 159 32.98 -29.22 -3.43
CA VAL A 159 31.74 -28.63 -2.90
C VAL A 159 30.98 -29.66 -2.06
N LEU A 160 30.78 -30.89 -2.54
CA LEU A 160 30.09 -31.93 -1.75
C LEU A 160 30.85 -32.30 -0.48
N GLY A 161 32.18 -32.34 -0.55
CA GLY A 161 33.04 -32.53 0.62
C GLY A 161 32.84 -31.44 1.67
N SER A 162 32.60 -30.19 1.25
CA SER A 162 32.29 -29.09 2.17
C SER A 162 30.95 -29.23 2.90
N TYR A 163 30.01 -30.02 2.35
CA TYR A 163 28.74 -30.37 2.99
C TYR A 163 28.80 -31.66 3.83
N GLY A 164 29.98 -32.30 3.94
CA GLY A 164 30.16 -33.51 4.74
C GLY A 164 29.56 -34.78 4.13
N ILE A 165 29.24 -34.78 2.83
CA ILE A 165 28.71 -35.95 2.14
C ILE A 165 29.90 -36.83 1.70
N PRO A 166 30.08 -38.04 2.28
CA PRO A 166 31.18 -38.91 1.89
C PRO A 166 30.96 -39.41 0.46
N VAL A 167 31.84 -39.01 -0.46
CA VAL A 167 31.77 -39.40 -1.87
C VAL A 167 32.69 -40.60 -2.07
N ASN A 168 32.13 -41.78 -2.38
CA ASN A 168 32.92 -42.95 -2.71
C ASN A 168 33.49 -42.80 -4.13
N PRO A 169 34.82 -42.88 -4.32
CA PRO A 169 35.45 -42.57 -5.61
C PRO A 169 35.05 -43.50 -6.77
N ARG A 170 34.43 -44.64 -6.48
CA ARG A 170 34.14 -45.67 -7.50
C ARG A 170 32.87 -45.42 -8.33
N ASP A 171 31.89 -44.69 -7.77
CA ASP A 171 30.59 -44.42 -8.41
C ASP A 171 30.37 -42.92 -8.72
N GLU A 172 31.45 -42.12 -8.70
CA GLU A 172 31.44 -40.65 -8.64
C GLU A 172 30.56 -39.98 -9.68
N THR A 173 30.72 -40.29 -10.97
CA THR A 173 30.22 -39.40 -12.02
C THR A 173 28.69 -39.40 -12.17
N ALA A 174 28.07 -40.58 -12.15
CA ALA A 174 26.62 -40.69 -12.38
C ALA A 174 25.85 -40.20 -11.14
N TYR A 175 26.29 -40.59 -9.95
CA TYR A 175 25.66 -40.16 -8.71
C TYR A 175 25.83 -38.66 -8.47
N PHE A 176 27.03 -38.11 -8.72
CA PHE A 176 27.29 -36.68 -8.57
C PHE A 176 26.42 -35.84 -9.49
N ASN A 177 26.37 -36.19 -10.79
CA ASN A 177 25.55 -35.47 -11.75
C ASN A 177 24.07 -35.56 -11.35
N TYR A 178 23.59 -36.75 -10.98
CA TYR A 178 22.22 -36.95 -10.51
C TYR A 178 21.91 -36.09 -9.27
N ALA A 179 22.78 -36.06 -8.27
CA ALA A 179 22.63 -35.23 -7.08
C ALA A 179 22.60 -33.74 -7.41
N ALA A 180 23.49 -33.26 -8.29
CA ALA A 180 23.49 -31.87 -8.76
C ALA A 180 22.18 -31.50 -9.46
N TRP A 181 21.65 -32.37 -10.31
CA TRP A 181 20.35 -32.17 -10.96
C TRP A 181 19.17 -32.22 -9.99
N LEU A 182 19.21 -33.10 -8.98
CA LEU A 182 18.21 -33.11 -7.92
C LEU A 182 18.21 -31.81 -7.11
N MET A 183 19.40 -31.28 -6.79
CA MET A 183 19.54 -29.99 -6.11
C MET A 183 19.05 -28.84 -7.01
N ALA A 184 19.43 -28.83 -8.30
CA ALA A 184 18.93 -27.83 -9.24
C ALA A 184 17.39 -27.88 -9.37
N GLY A 185 16.83 -29.09 -9.46
CA GLY A 185 15.38 -29.31 -9.51
C GLY A 185 14.66 -28.85 -8.23
N SER A 186 15.23 -29.11 -7.06
CA SER A 186 14.66 -28.65 -5.79
C SER A 186 14.69 -27.13 -5.66
N PHE A 187 15.80 -26.48 -6.05
CA PHE A 187 15.88 -25.01 -6.11
C PHE A 187 14.89 -24.41 -7.11
N ALA A 188 14.68 -25.04 -8.27
CA ALA A 188 13.70 -24.58 -9.24
C ALA A 188 12.28 -24.57 -8.65
N ILE A 189 11.89 -25.63 -7.93
CA ILE A 189 10.58 -25.71 -7.24
C ILE A 189 10.46 -24.61 -6.18
N VAL A 190 11.50 -24.42 -5.36
CA VAL A 190 11.52 -23.37 -4.34
C VAL A 190 11.41 -21.97 -4.95
N ILE A 191 12.09 -21.71 -6.07
CA ILE A 191 12.01 -20.43 -6.81
C ILE A 191 10.59 -20.19 -7.32
N VAL A 192 9.95 -21.19 -7.92
CA VAL A 192 8.56 -21.08 -8.41
C VAL A 192 7.61 -20.80 -7.25
N LEU A 193 7.76 -21.50 -6.13
CA LEU A 193 6.97 -21.25 -4.92
C LEU A 193 7.21 -19.85 -4.35
N GLN A 194 8.45 -19.37 -4.31
CA GLN A 194 8.76 -18.00 -3.84
C GLN A 194 8.15 -16.93 -4.75
N ILE A 195 8.26 -17.08 -6.07
CA ILE A 195 7.64 -16.15 -7.03
C ILE A 195 6.12 -16.13 -6.83
N TRP A 196 5.50 -17.30 -6.69
CA TRP A 196 4.07 -17.43 -6.43
C TRP A 196 3.65 -16.71 -5.13
N MET A 197 4.37 -16.94 -4.04
CA MET A 197 4.14 -16.27 -2.75
C MET A 197 4.33 -14.75 -2.86
N MET A 198 5.38 -14.31 -3.55
CA MET A 198 5.66 -12.89 -3.77
C MET A 198 4.53 -12.22 -4.57
N MET A 199 3.98 -12.87 -5.59
CA MET A 199 2.82 -12.36 -6.35
C MET A 199 1.59 -12.15 -5.45
N ILE A 200 1.29 -13.09 -4.56
CA ILE A 200 0.16 -12.96 -3.61
C ILE A 200 0.36 -11.75 -2.70
N VAL A 201 1.56 -11.59 -2.13
CA VAL A 201 1.87 -10.48 -1.23
C VAL A 201 1.84 -9.14 -1.95
N VAL A 202 2.35 -9.06 -3.18
CA VAL A 202 2.28 -7.84 -4.00
C VAL A 202 0.83 -7.48 -4.32
N ALA A 203 -0.03 -8.44 -4.66
CA ALA A 203 -1.45 -8.20 -4.89
C ALA A 203 -2.14 -7.66 -3.62
N CYS A 204 -1.84 -8.24 -2.46
CA CYS A 204 -2.35 -7.77 -1.17
C CYS A 204 -1.82 -6.36 -0.82
N TRP A 205 -0.53 -6.10 -1.07
CA TRP A 205 0.07 -4.78 -0.87
C TRP A 205 -0.60 -3.71 -1.73
N ARG A 206 -0.86 -4.00 -3.02
CA ARG A 206 -1.61 -3.11 -3.91
C ARG A 206 -3.02 -2.86 -3.38
N PHE A 207 -3.72 -3.90 -2.94
CA PHE A 207 -5.05 -3.79 -2.34
C PHE A 207 -5.06 -2.85 -1.13
N PHE A 208 -4.16 -3.03 -0.16
CA PHE A 208 -4.07 -2.16 1.02
C PHE A 208 -3.64 -0.73 0.67
N ARG A 209 -2.73 -0.55 -0.29
CA ARG A 209 -2.30 0.77 -0.75
C ARG A 209 -3.46 1.53 -1.40
N ASP A 210 -4.18 0.89 -2.30
CA ASP A 210 -5.31 1.51 -3.01
C ASP A 210 -6.46 1.81 -2.03
N LYS A 211 -6.75 0.91 -1.09
CA LYS A 211 -7.74 1.16 -0.02
C LYS A 211 -7.40 2.40 0.78
N ARG A 212 -6.14 2.53 1.25
CA ARG A 212 -5.69 3.68 2.03
C ARG A 212 -5.73 4.99 1.24
N ASN A 213 -5.35 4.96 -0.03
CA ASN A 213 -5.41 6.15 -0.88
C ASN A 213 -6.85 6.64 -1.03
N ASN A 214 -7.81 5.72 -1.20
CA ASN A 214 -9.21 6.07 -1.30
C ASN A 214 -9.80 6.57 0.03
N GLU A 215 -9.40 6.01 1.17
CA GLU A 215 -9.78 6.54 2.49
C GLU A 215 -9.27 7.97 2.71
N LYS A 216 -8.04 8.29 2.24
CA LYS A 216 -7.50 9.65 2.31
C LYS A 216 -8.30 10.62 1.45
N ILE A 217 -8.57 10.26 0.19
CA ILE A 217 -9.37 11.06 -0.74
C ILE A 217 -10.77 11.30 -0.17
N TYR A 218 -11.41 10.26 0.36
CA TYR A 218 -12.74 10.40 0.98
C TYR A 218 -12.72 11.39 2.16
N LYS A 219 -11.73 11.28 3.06
CA LYS A 219 -11.58 12.22 4.20
C LYS A 219 -11.32 13.65 3.73
N GLU A 220 -10.54 13.82 2.67
CA GLU A 220 -10.26 15.13 2.08
C GLU A 220 -11.53 15.73 1.47
N VAL A 221 -12.27 14.97 0.66
CA VAL A 221 -13.54 15.41 0.06
C VAL A 221 -14.55 15.77 1.15
N VAL A 222 -14.66 14.98 2.22
CA VAL A 222 -15.55 15.30 3.35
C VAL A 222 -15.09 16.58 4.07
N THR A 223 -13.78 16.77 4.26
CA THR A 223 -13.22 17.98 4.88
C THR A 223 -13.47 19.22 4.02
N VAL A 224 -13.23 19.13 2.70
CA VAL A 224 -13.48 20.22 1.75
C VAL A 224 -14.97 20.56 1.70
N LYS A 225 -15.86 19.57 1.64
CA LYS A 225 -17.32 19.80 1.70
C LYS A 225 -17.73 20.49 3.00
N LYS A 226 -17.17 20.08 4.15
CA LYS A 226 -17.42 20.76 5.44
C LYS A 226 -16.96 22.22 5.40
N ILE A 227 -15.75 22.49 4.88
CA ILE A 227 -15.22 23.86 4.76
C ILE A 227 -16.08 24.71 3.82
N GLN A 228 -16.50 24.16 2.68
CA GLN A 228 -17.39 24.85 1.74
C GLN A 228 -18.75 25.17 2.37
N LEU A 229 -19.35 24.23 3.11
CA LEU A 229 -20.60 24.46 3.84
C LEU A 229 -20.44 25.53 4.93
N LEU A 230 -19.37 25.47 5.73
CA LEU A 230 -19.08 26.50 6.74
C LEU A 230 -18.86 27.88 6.11
N THR A 231 -18.19 27.93 4.96
CA THR A 231 -17.98 29.18 4.21
C THR A 231 -19.30 29.74 3.69
N ARG A 232 -20.17 28.87 3.15
CA ARG A 232 -21.51 29.25 2.68
C ARG A 232 -22.38 29.79 3.81
N MET A 233 -22.35 29.14 4.98
CA MET A 233 -23.03 29.62 6.19
C MET A 233 -22.48 30.96 6.69
N ARG A 234 -21.15 31.16 6.64
CA ARG A 234 -20.54 32.45 7.02
C ARG A 234 -20.96 33.58 6.08
N ILE A 235 -21.06 33.30 4.77
CA ILE A 235 -21.51 34.28 3.77
C ILE A 235 -23.00 34.61 3.98
N SER A 236 -23.86 33.62 4.23
CA SER A 236 -25.28 33.88 4.49
C SER A 236 -25.49 34.70 5.77
N LEU A 237 -24.76 34.39 6.85
CA LEU A 237 -24.79 35.19 8.09
C LEU A 237 -24.29 36.62 7.88
N SER A 238 -23.25 36.82 7.06
CA SER A 238 -22.73 38.16 6.75
C SER A 238 -23.71 38.97 5.90
N ALA A 239 -24.45 38.32 5.00
CA ALA A 239 -25.48 38.97 4.18
C ALA A 239 -26.69 39.41 5.02
N GLU A 240 -27.12 38.60 5.98
CA GLU A 240 -28.19 38.95 6.92
C GLU A 240 -27.80 40.13 7.83
N ALA A 241 -26.56 40.16 8.33
CA ALA A 241 -26.05 41.27 9.14
C ALA A 241 -26.06 42.62 8.37
N LEU A 242 -25.59 42.64 7.12
CA LEU A 242 -25.60 43.83 6.27
C LEU A 242 -27.01 44.27 5.86
N GLY A 243 -27.93 43.31 5.66
CA GLY A 243 -29.34 43.58 5.36
C GLY A 243 -30.06 44.31 6.51
N SER A 244 -29.74 43.97 7.76
CA SER A 244 -30.27 44.62 8.96
C SER A 244 -29.83 46.09 9.08
N GLU A 245 -28.55 46.37 8.83
CA GLU A 245 -27.97 47.73 8.95
C GLU A 245 -28.52 48.70 7.89
N SER A 246 -28.79 48.22 6.67
CA SER A 246 -29.45 48.98 5.60
C SER A 246 -30.88 49.40 5.98
N SER A 247 -31.63 48.53 6.66
CA SER A 247 -32.99 48.87 7.12
C SER A 247 -32.97 49.91 8.24
N HIS A 248 -32.00 49.82 9.15
CA HIS A 248 -31.86 50.77 10.24
C HIS A 248 -31.46 52.17 9.74
N THR A 249 -30.54 52.26 8.76
CA THR A 249 -30.13 53.55 8.15
C THR A 249 -31.25 54.20 7.33
N LYS A 250 -32.07 53.42 6.60
CA LYS A 250 -33.24 53.96 5.90
C LYS A 250 -34.27 54.57 6.85
N ASN A 251 -34.55 53.92 7.98
CA ASN A 251 -35.45 54.48 9.00
C ASN A 251 -34.86 55.75 9.64
N TRP A 252 -33.55 55.79 9.86
CA TRP A 252 -32.89 56.97 10.44
C TRP A 252 -32.92 58.19 9.51
N VAL A 253 -32.71 58.00 8.19
CA VAL A 253 -32.83 59.08 7.20
C VAL A 253 -34.28 59.57 7.07
N LYS A 254 -35.26 58.65 7.10
CA LYS A 254 -36.69 59.03 7.03
C LYS A 254 -37.14 59.85 8.24
N ASN A 255 -36.62 59.55 9.44
CA ASN A 255 -36.91 60.35 10.63
C ASN A 255 -36.21 61.71 10.63
N ARG A 256 -34.99 61.85 10.07
CA ARG A 256 -34.33 63.16 9.96
C ARG A 256 -35.03 64.12 8.99
N SER A 257 -35.59 63.63 7.87
CA SER A 257 -36.33 64.51 6.95
C SER A 257 -37.62 65.08 7.56
N PHE A 258 -38.20 64.39 8.56
CA PHE A 258 -39.41 64.88 9.23
C PHE A 258 -39.11 66.03 10.20
N SER A 259 -37.97 66.01 10.91
CA SER A 259 -37.60 67.10 11.82
C SER A 259 -37.25 68.41 11.10
N ALA A 260 -36.75 68.36 9.86
CA ALA A 260 -36.42 69.58 9.11
C ALA A 260 -37.63 70.33 8.55
N SER A 261 -38.82 69.71 8.52
CA SER A 261 -40.03 70.33 7.97
C SER A 261 -40.90 71.03 9.02
N LEU A 262 -40.45 71.11 10.28
CA LEU A 262 -41.21 71.64 11.42
C LEU A 262 -40.68 72.98 11.95
N ASP A 263 -39.66 73.56 11.32
CA ASP A 263 -39.09 74.88 11.66
C ASP A 263 -39.47 75.98 10.63
N VAL A 264 -40.65 75.90 10.02
CA VAL A 264 -41.27 77.01 9.26
C VAL A 264 -42.65 77.28 9.83
#